data_AF-Q4C914-F1
#
_entry.id   AF-Q4C914-F1
#
_cell.length_a   1.000
_cell.length_b   1.000
_cell.length_c   1.000
_cell.angle_alpha   90.00
_cell.angle_beta   90.00
_cell.angle_gamma   90.00
#
_symmetry.space_group_name_H-M   'P 1'
#
loop_
_entity.id
_entity.type
_entity.pdbx_description
1 polymer ?
#
loop_
_entity_poly.entity_id
_entity_poly.type
_entity_poly.pdbx_seq_one_letter_code
_entity_poly.pdbx_strand_id
1 'polypeptide(L)'
;MLEQGIHLISTDEMTGIQALERLFPNKRIKPKQVEKIEFEYERHGTLSLIANWDVARGKVVSPSIGPTRTEQDFSEHIQRTIKIDEKAEWIFIVDKLNTHKSESLVKLVAESCGITIDLGRKGKEGILQSMDSRADFLSDESHRISFVYIPKHTSWLNQIECWF
;
A
#
# COMPACT_ATOMS: atom_id res chain seq x y z
N MET A 1 16.13 2.58 13.13
CA MET A 1 15.49 2.42 11.80
C MET A 1 16.17 3.27 10.74
N LEU A 2 16.02 4.60 10.71
CA LEU A 2 16.64 5.42 9.65
C LEU A 2 18.18 5.31 9.60
N GLU A 3 18.85 5.35 10.76
CA GLU A 3 20.31 5.16 10.84
C GLU A 3 20.76 3.73 10.54
N GLN A 4 19.84 2.76 10.59
CA GLN A 4 20.09 1.35 10.27
C GLN A 4 19.77 1.02 8.81
N GLY A 5 19.28 1.98 8.01
CA GLY A 5 18.87 1.75 6.63
C GLY A 5 17.59 0.93 6.47
N ILE A 6 16.76 0.85 7.52
CA ILE A 6 15.47 0.12 7.50
C ILE A 6 14.35 1.11 7.17
N HIS A 7 13.51 0.77 6.19
CA HIS A 7 12.29 1.49 5.86
C HIS A 7 11.08 0.80 6.51
N LEU A 8 10.52 1.43 7.55
CA LEU A 8 9.27 1.00 8.16
C LEU A 8 8.11 1.78 7.53
N ILE A 9 7.27 1.06 6.81
CA ILE A 9 6.21 1.61 5.98
C ILE A 9 4.86 1.13 6.48
N SER A 10 3.92 2.04 6.73
CA SER A 10 2.52 1.73 6.97
C SER A 10 1.77 1.87 5.64
N THR A 11 1.15 0.78 5.17
CA THR A 11 0.56 0.70 3.83
C THR A 11 -0.92 0.34 3.93
N ASP A 12 -1.73 1.00 3.12
CA ASP A 12 -3.15 0.70 2.99
C ASP A 12 -3.72 1.27 1.69
N GLU A 13 -4.98 0.97 1.41
CA GLU A 13 -5.69 1.40 0.22
C GLU A 13 -6.95 2.21 0.54
N MET A 14 -7.02 3.42 0.00
CA MET A 14 -8.23 4.22 -0.01
C MET A 14 -8.98 3.97 -1.33
N THR A 15 -10.05 3.18 -1.25
CA THR A 15 -10.88 2.83 -2.40
C THR A 15 -12.08 3.77 -2.56
N GLY A 16 -12.63 3.86 -3.78
CA GLY A 16 -13.84 4.64 -4.02
C GLY A 16 -13.65 6.16 -4.02
N ILE A 17 -12.41 6.64 -4.16
CA ILE A 17 -12.11 8.07 -4.25
C ILE A 17 -12.76 8.61 -5.51
N GLN A 18 -13.63 9.62 -5.37
CA GLN A 18 -14.32 10.20 -6.51
C GLN A 18 -13.36 11.02 -7.37
N ALA A 19 -13.33 10.72 -8.67
CA ALA A 19 -12.64 11.54 -9.66
C ALA A 19 -13.56 12.70 -10.07
N LEU A 20 -13.43 13.84 -9.39
CA LEU A 20 -14.28 15.01 -9.59
C LEU A 20 -13.54 16.09 -10.38
N GLU A 21 -14.23 16.66 -11.38
CA GLU A 21 -13.78 17.86 -12.09
C GLU A 21 -14.74 19.02 -11.81
N ARG A 22 -14.21 20.19 -11.46
CA ARG A 22 -15.03 21.39 -11.22
C ARG A 22 -15.46 21.97 -12.57
N LEU A 23 -16.77 22.19 -12.75
CA LEU A 23 -17.30 22.72 -14.02
C LEU A 23 -16.82 24.15 -14.32
N PHE A 24 -16.54 24.94 -13.27
CA PHE A 24 -16.10 26.33 -13.38
C PHE A 24 -14.97 26.64 -12.38
N PRO A 25 -14.16 27.69 -12.63
CA PRO A 25 -13.17 28.17 -11.67
C PRO A 25 -13.80 28.77 -10.40
N ASN A 26 -13.10 28.65 -9.27
CA ASN A 26 -13.46 29.33 -8.03
C ASN A 26 -13.61 30.85 -8.23
N LYS A 27 -14.55 31.46 -7.50
CA LYS A 27 -14.69 32.91 -7.48
C LYS A 27 -13.68 33.50 -6.49
N ARG A 28 -12.79 34.36 -7.02
CA ARG A 28 -11.74 35.04 -6.26
C ARG A 28 -12.30 35.82 -5.07
N ILE A 29 -11.45 35.95 -4.05
CA ILE A 29 -11.67 36.78 -2.86
C ILE A 29 -12.02 38.22 -3.27
N LYS A 30 -12.96 38.84 -2.54
CA LYS A 30 -13.28 40.28 -2.63
C LYS A 30 -13.26 40.88 -1.22
N PRO A 31 -13.13 42.22 -1.06
CA PRO A 31 -13.26 42.83 0.27
C PRO A 31 -14.54 42.36 0.98
N LYS A 32 -14.39 41.85 2.20
CA LYS A 32 -15.46 41.26 3.02
C LYS A 32 -16.10 39.97 2.47
N GLN A 33 -15.46 39.28 1.53
CA GLN A 33 -15.92 37.98 1.01
C GLN A 33 -14.77 36.99 0.89
N VAL A 34 -14.93 35.82 1.51
CA VAL A 34 -14.02 34.68 1.35
C VAL A 34 -14.11 34.11 -0.07
N GLU A 35 -13.10 33.33 -0.46
CA GLU A 35 -13.12 32.57 -1.72
C GLU A 35 -14.37 31.68 -1.76
N LYS A 36 -15.04 31.64 -2.92
CA LYS A 36 -16.15 30.71 -3.13
C LYS A 36 -15.68 29.58 -4.02
N ILE A 37 -15.62 28.39 -3.43
CA ILE A 37 -15.28 27.15 -4.12
C ILE A 37 -16.45 26.78 -5.04
N GLU A 38 -16.16 26.43 -6.29
CA GLU A 38 -17.19 25.97 -7.22
C GLU A 38 -17.81 24.65 -6.71
N PHE A 39 -19.14 24.61 -6.63
CA PHE A 39 -19.87 23.48 -6.06
C PHE A 39 -20.32 22.49 -7.12
N GLU A 40 -20.54 22.94 -8.36
CA GLU A 40 -20.91 22.06 -9.46
C GLU A 40 -19.70 21.26 -9.96
N TYR A 41 -19.91 19.97 -10.22
CA TYR A 41 -18.86 19.07 -10.65
C TYR A 41 -19.36 18.01 -11.64
N GLU A 42 -18.47 17.55 -12.49
CA GLU A 42 -18.63 16.33 -13.28
C GLU A 42 -17.94 15.15 -12.56
N ARG A 43 -18.59 13.98 -12.57
CA ARG A 43 -18.08 12.77 -11.94
C ARG A 43 -17.54 11.81 -13.00
N HIS A 44 -16.23 11.58 -12.97
CA HIS A 44 -15.51 10.68 -13.88
C HIS A 44 -15.39 9.24 -13.35
N GLY A 45 -16.22 8.88 -12.37
CA GLY A 45 -16.17 7.59 -11.68
C GLY A 45 -15.35 7.64 -10.39
N THR A 46 -14.76 6.50 -10.02
CA THR A 46 -13.98 6.33 -8.79
C THR A 46 -12.65 5.65 -9.06
N LEU A 47 -11.63 6.03 -8.31
CA LEU A 47 -10.30 5.44 -8.32
C LEU A 47 -9.97 4.82 -6.96
N SER A 48 -8.94 3.99 -6.95
CA SER A 48 -8.31 3.45 -5.74
C SER A 48 -6.89 4.00 -5.63
N LEU A 49 -6.54 4.46 -4.44
CA LEU A 49 -5.21 4.89 -4.05
C LEU A 49 -4.59 3.82 -3.15
N ILE A 50 -3.40 3.36 -3.48
CA ILE A 50 -2.54 2.55 -2.59
C ILE A 50 -1.38 3.46 -2.15
N ALA A 51 -1.22 3.64 -0.85
CA ALA A 51 -0.27 4.61 -0.30
C ALA A 51 0.63 4.00 0.78
N ASN A 52 1.84 4.53 0.87
CA ASN A 52 2.85 4.16 1.85
C ASN A 52 3.18 5.35 2.73
N TRP A 53 2.91 5.26 4.02
CA TRP A 53 3.36 6.21 5.02
C TRP A 53 4.70 5.75 5.59
N ASP A 54 5.76 6.50 5.32
CA ASP A 54 7.04 6.31 5.99
C ASP A 54 6.93 6.77 7.44
N VAL A 55 6.92 5.82 8.35
CA VAL A 55 6.68 6.04 9.78
C VAL A 55 7.74 6.96 10.39
N ALA A 56 8.99 6.85 9.95
CA ALA A 56 10.09 7.60 10.52
C ALA A 56 10.20 9.01 9.93
N ARG A 57 9.88 9.18 8.63
CA ARG A 57 9.96 10.47 7.94
C ARG A 57 8.67 11.28 7.98
N GLY A 58 7.54 10.65 8.29
CA GLY A 58 6.22 11.29 8.32
C GLY A 58 5.77 11.77 6.94
N LYS A 59 6.03 10.98 5.89
CA LYS A 59 5.73 11.34 4.50
C LYS A 59 5.14 10.16 3.74
N VAL A 60 4.24 10.47 2.80
CA VAL A 60 3.80 9.50 1.80
C VAL A 60 4.86 9.32 0.72
N VAL A 61 5.17 8.07 0.40
CA VAL A 61 6.18 7.70 -0.62
C VAL A 61 5.56 6.82 -1.70
N SER A 62 5.89 7.08 -2.97
CA SER A 62 5.48 6.28 -4.14
C SER A 62 4.01 5.81 -4.15
N PRO A 63 3.02 6.72 -4.00
CA PRO A 63 1.61 6.34 -4.07
C PRO A 63 1.25 5.82 -5.48
N SER A 64 0.38 4.81 -5.54
CA SER A 64 -0.20 4.29 -6.77
C SER A 64 -1.67 4.66 -6.85
N ILE A 65 -2.12 5.19 -7.99
CA ILE A 65 -3.54 5.47 -8.25
C ILE A 65 -3.96 4.67 -9.48
N GLY A 66 -5.10 3.99 -9.39
CA GLY A 66 -5.63 3.18 -10.48
C GLY A 66 -7.14 2.95 -10.37
N PRO A 67 -7.76 2.33 -11.39
CA PRO A 67 -9.19 2.03 -11.39
C PRO A 67 -9.57 0.88 -10.44
N THR A 68 -8.61 0.05 -10.05
CA THR A 68 -8.83 -1.21 -9.31
C THR A 68 -7.92 -1.34 -8.09
N ARG A 69 -8.25 -2.32 -7.25
CA ARG A 69 -7.44 -2.76 -6.10
C ARG A 69 -7.38 -4.29 -6.05
N THR A 70 -6.57 -4.87 -6.93
CA THR A 70 -6.36 -6.31 -7.08
C THR A 70 -5.08 -6.78 -6.37
N GLU A 71 -4.87 -8.09 -6.28
CA GLU A 71 -3.59 -8.63 -5.78
C GLU A 71 -2.39 -8.22 -6.66
N GLN A 72 -2.63 -8.01 -7.95
CA GLN A 72 -1.60 -7.54 -8.88
C GLN A 72 -1.28 -6.05 -8.65
N ASP A 73 -2.30 -5.21 -8.47
CA ASP A 73 -2.13 -3.78 -8.17
C ASP A 73 -1.29 -3.57 -6.91
N PHE A 74 -1.56 -4.35 -5.86
CA PHE A 74 -0.80 -4.29 -4.61
C PHE A 74 0.65 -4.78 -4.81
N SER A 75 0.86 -5.92 -5.48
CA SER A 75 2.20 -6.43 -5.77
C SER A 75 3.04 -5.43 -6.57
N GLU A 76 2.47 -4.81 -7.62
CA GLU A 76 3.15 -3.78 -8.40
C GLU A 76 3.45 -2.52 -7.58
N HIS A 77 2.55 -2.11 -6.69
CA HIS A 77 2.80 -1.01 -5.77
C HIS A 77 3.98 -1.29 -4.84
N ILE A 78 4.04 -2.48 -4.21
CA ILE A 78 5.18 -2.89 -3.38
C ILE A 78 6.46 -2.94 -4.23
N GLN A 79 6.41 -3.53 -5.43
CA GLN A 79 7.58 -3.61 -6.32
C GLN A 79 8.13 -2.21 -6.66
N ARG A 80 7.27 -1.25 -7.00
CA ARG A 80 7.69 0.15 -7.26
C ARG A 80 8.32 0.78 -6.04
N THR A 81 7.80 0.49 -4.86
CA THR A 81 8.27 1.04 -3.58
C THR A 81 9.66 0.52 -3.23
N ILE A 82 9.87 -0.80 -3.24
CA ILE A 82 11.17 -1.41 -2.90
C ILE A 82 12.27 -1.06 -3.91
N LYS A 83 11.91 -0.69 -5.16
CA LYS A 83 12.86 -0.20 -6.17
C LYS A 83 13.46 1.17 -5.84
N ILE A 84 12.90 1.92 -4.89
CA ILE A 84 13.50 3.17 -4.41
C ILE A 84 14.84 2.87 -3.72
N ASP A 85 14.92 1.73 -3.02
CA ASP A 85 16.12 1.28 -2.33
C ASP A 85 16.15 -0.26 -2.31
N GLU A 86 16.67 -0.84 -3.39
CA GLU A 86 16.65 -2.29 -3.63
C GLU A 86 17.48 -3.09 -2.63
N LYS A 87 18.42 -2.45 -1.92
CA LYS A 87 19.33 -3.12 -0.97
C LYS A 87 18.91 -2.94 0.48
N ALA A 88 18.05 -1.97 0.76
CA ALA A 88 17.54 -1.76 2.11
C ALA A 88 16.59 -2.87 2.55
N GLU A 89 16.46 -2.96 3.87
CA GLU A 89 15.44 -3.74 4.54
C GLU A 89 14.12 -2.97 4.57
N TRP A 90 13.03 -3.65 4.25
CA TRP A 90 11.69 -3.08 4.18
C TRP A 90 10.73 -3.86 5.08
N ILE A 91 10.07 -3.13 5.98
CA ILE A 91 9.04 -3.69 6.86
C ILE A 91 7.73 -2.98 6.54
N PHE A 92 6.74 -3.72 6.05
CA PHE A 92 5.43 -3.19 5.70
C PHE A 92 4.39 -3.55 6.77
N ILE A 93 3.82 -2.55 7.43
CA ILE A 93 2.68 -2.71 8.34
C ILE A 93 1.41 -2.67 7.50
N VAL A 94 0.63 -3.74 7.56
CA VAL A 94 -0.58 -3.93 6.74
C VAL A 94 -1.69 -4.60 7.53
N ASP A 95 -2.93 -4.44 7.09
CA ASP A 95 -4.06 -5.22 7.60
C ASP A 95 -4.04 -6.67 7.09
N LYS A 96 -5.05 -7.46 7.46
CA LYS A 96 -5.15 -8.89 7.10
C LYS A 96 -5.90 -9.18 5.79
N LEU A 97 -6.02 -8.20 4.90
CA LEU A 97 -6.68 -8.37 3.61
C LEU A 97 -6.02 -9.47 2.76
N ASN A 98 -6.83 -10.16 1.94
CA ASN A 98 -6.36 -11.28 1.13
C ASN A 98 -5.29 -10.88 0.10
N THR A 99 -5.32 -9.63 -0.41
CA THR A 99 -4.32 -9.10 -1.35
C THR A 99 -2.93 -8.98 -0.70
N HIS A 100 -2.88 -8.64 0.58
CA HIS A 100 -1.66 -8.58 1.40
C HIS A 100 -1.10 -9.97 1.73
N LYS A 101 -1.82 -11.03 1.37
CA LYS A 101 -1.43 -12.44 1.54
C LYS A 101 -1.46 -13.19 0.21
N SER A 102 -1.28 -12.47 -0.91
CA SER A 102 -1.44 -13.02 -2.25
C SER A 102 -0.25 -13.87 -2.69
N GLU A 103 -0.48 -14.72 -3.70
CA GLU A 103 0.61 -15.45 -4.36
C GLU A 103 1.57 -14.49 -5.08
N SER A 104 1.05 -13.46 -5.74
CA SER A 104 1.87 -12.46 -6.44
C SER A 104 2.85 -11.77 -5.50
N LEU A 105 2.41 -11.44 -4.28
CA LEU A 105 3.26 -10.81 -3.28
C LEU A 105 4.36 -11.75 -2.75
N VAL A 106 4.01 -13.02 -2.48
CA VAL A 106 5.00 -14.04 -2.07
C VAL A 106 6.07 -14.21 -3.14
N LYS A 107 5.68 -14.34 -4.41
CA LYS A 107 6.63 -14.46 -5.52
C LYS A 107 7.53 -13.23 -5.65
N LEU A 108 6.95 -12.03 -5.51
CA LEU A 108 7.71 -10.78 -5.53
C LEU A 108 8.76 -10.74 -4.41
N VAL A 109 8.40 -11.09 -3.18
CA VAL A 109 9.32 -11.12 -2.03
C VAL A 109 10.41 -12.16 -2.26
N ALA A 110 10.05 -13.37 -2.69
CA ALA A 110 11.01 -14.43 -2.98
C ALA A 110 12.03 -14.01 -4.05
N GLU A 111 11.56 -13.46 -5.17
CA GLU A 111 12.42 -12.95 -6.24
C GLU A 111 13.32 -11.80 -5.76
N SER A 112 12.74 -10.81 -5.09
CA SER A 112 13.46 -9.62 -4.63
C SER A 112 14.49 -9.93 -3.54
N CYS A 113 14.28 -10.98 -2.76
CA CYS A 113 15.20 -11.44 -1.72
C CYS A 113 16.16 -12.54 -2.21
N GLY A 114 16.06 -12.98 -3.47
CA GLY A 114 16.89 -14.06 -4.01
C GLY A 114 16.63 -15.43 -3.38
N ILE A 115 15.42 -15.67 -2.88
CA ILE A 115 15.01 -16.91 -2.25
C ILE A 115 14.63 -17.91 -3.34
N THR A 116 15.38 -19.01 -3.44
CA THR A 116 15.24 -20.00 -4.53
C THR A 116 14.54 -21.30 -4.12
N ILE A 117 13.83 -21.30 -3.00
CA ILE A 117 13.09 -22.49 -2.53
C ILE A 117 11.86 -22.73 -3.41
N ASP A 118 11.38 -23.98 -3.43
CA ASP A 118 10.10 -24.30 -4.04
C ASP A 118 8.94 -23.72 -3.21
N LEU A 119 8.22 -22.76 -3.79
CA LEU A 119 7.08 -22.10 -3.15
C LEU A 119 5.81 -22.99 -3.16
N GLY A 120 5.80 -24.05 -3.97
CA GLY A 120 4.65 -24.94 -4.15
C GLY A 120 3.61 -24.39 -5.14
N ARG A 121 2.35 -24.81 -4.97
CA ARG A 121 1.24 -24.48 -5.88
C ARG A 121 0.07 -23.88 -5.13
N LYS A 122 -0.44 -22.72 -5.61
CA LYS A 122 -1.56 -22.00 -4.98
C LYS A 122 -2.74 -22.91 -4.69
N GLY A 123 -3.17 -22.94 -3.44
CA GLY A 123 -4.31 -23.74 -3.00
C GLY A 123 -4.06 -25.25 -2.87
N LYS A 124 -2.82 -25.73 -3.07
CA LYS A 124 -2.51 -27.16 -3.09
C LYS A 124 -1.40 -27.55 -2.13
N GLU A 125 -0.22 -26.95 -2.24
CA GLU A 125 0.98 -27.38 -1.52
C GLU A 125 1.98 -26.25 -1.32
N GLY A 126 2.88 -26.43 -0.35
CA GLY A 126 3.96 -25.48 -0.04
C GLY A 126 3.48 -24.17 0.56
N ILE A 127 4.32 -23.14 0.45
CA ILE A 127 4.04 -21.79 0.96
C ILE A 127 2.78 -21.21 0.31
N LEU A 128 2.53 -21.52 -0.96
CA LEU A 128 1.36 -21.02 -1.69
C LEU A 128 0.05 -21.74 -1.33
N GLN A 129 0.08 -22.78 -0.50
CA GLN A 129 -1.10 -23.60 -0.18
C GLN A 129 -2.27 -22.80 0.41
N SER A 130 -2.05 -22.01 1.46
CA SER A 130 -3.10 -21.28 2.18
C SER A 130 -2.76 -19.80 2.34
N MET A 131 -3.70 -18.98 2.82
CA MET A 131 -3.38 -17.58 3.15
C MET A 131 -2.48 -17.48 4.38
N ASP A 132 -2.59 -18.45 5.30
CA ASP A 132 -1.81 -18.46 6.53
C ASP A 132 -0.36 -18.83 6.22
N SER A 133 -0.11 -19.86 5.40
CA SER A 133 1.24 -20.22 4.96
C SER A 133 1.93 -19.09 4.18
N ARG A 134 1.16 -18.33 3.39
CA ARG A 134 1.67 -17.14 2.69
C ARG A 134 1.97 -16.00 3.66
N ALA A 135 1.11 -15.76 4.65
CA ALA A 135 1.34 -14.76 5.68
C ALA A 135 2.57 -15.10 6.53
N ASP A 136 2.77 -16.37 6.89
CA ASP A 136 3.93 -16.84 7.64
C ASP A 136 5.23 -16.56 6.86
N PHE A 137 5.27 -16.90 5.57
CA PHE A 137 6.41 -16.57 4.70
C PHE A 137 6.65 -15.07 4.58
N LEU A 138 5.58 -14.29 4.40
CA LEU A 138 5.69 -12.82 4.27
C LEU A 138 6.10 -12.15 5.59
N SER A 139 5.86 -12.79 6.74
CA SER A 139 6.22 -12.27 8.07
C SER A 139 7.60 -12.71 8.55
N ASP A 140 8.33 -13.52 7.77
CA ASP A 140 9.65 -14.01 8.16
C ASP A 140 10.66 -12.84 8.18
N GLU A 141 11.13 -12.50 9.39
CA GLU A 141 12.06 -11.40 9.65
C GLU A 141 13.47 -11.67 9.10
N SER A 142 13.78 -12.91 8.67
CA SER A 142 15.03 -13.20 7.97
C SER A 142 15.03 -12.69 6.52
N HIS A 143 13.86 -12.38 5.97
CA HIS A 143 13.75 -11.78 4.65
C HIS A 143 14.08 -10.28 4.71
N ARG A 144 14.76 -9.80 3.66
CA ARG A 144 15.00 -8.36 3.48
C ARG A 144 13.69 -7.55 3.35
N ILE A 145 12.61 -8.20 2.93
CA ILE A 145 11.29 -7.60 2.80
C ILE A 145 10.30 -8.44 3.61
N SER A 146 9.70 -7.84 4.63
CA SER A 146 8.77 -8.51 5.54
C SER A 146 7.49 -7.69 5.77
N PHE A 147 6.44 -8.38 6.21
CA PHE A 147 5.12 -7.82 6.46
C PHE A 147 4.68 -8.07 7.90
N VAL A 148 4.24 -7.01 8.57
CA VAL A 148 3.67 -7.07 9.91
C VAL A 148 2.17 -6.88 9.82
N TYR A 149 1.43 -7.94 10.14
CA TYR A 149 -0.03 -7.94 10.07
C TYR A 149 -0.67 -7.46 11.37
N ILE A 150 -1.35 -6.31 11.33
CA ILE A 150 -2.09 -5.80 12.50
C ILE A 150 -3.32 -6.68 12.81
N PRO A 151 -3.81 -6.69 14.07
CA PRO A 151 -5.04 -7.40 14.42
C PRO A 151 -6.25 -6.98 13.57
N LYS A 152 -7.30 -7.82 13.58
CA LYS A 152 -8.54 -7.47 12.88
C LYS A 152 -9.24 -6.32 13.61
N HIS A 153 -9.87 -5.42 12.85
CA HIS A 153 -10.62 -4.26 13.37
C HIS A 153 -9.78 -3.28 14.19
N THR A 154 -8.50 -3.12 13.84
CA THR A 154 -7.59 -2.18 14.50
C THR A 154 -6.94 -1.22 13.51
N SER A 155 -7.73 -0.60 12.61
CA SER A 155 -7.22 0.42 11.67
C SER A 155 -6.48 1.56 12.39
N TRP A 156 -6.86 1.87 13.63
CA TRP A 156 -6.18 2.84 14.49
C TRP A 156 -4.70 2.50 14.81
N LEU A 157 -4.24 1.27 14.55
CA LEU A 157 -2.83 0.89 14.62
C LEU A 157 -2.08 1.13 13.30
N ASN A 158 -2.77 1.31 12.18
CA ASN A 158 -2.19 1.55 10.86
C ASN A 158 -2.02 3.07 10.65
N GLN A 159 -0.80 3.59 10.78
CA GLN A 159 -0.56 5.05 10.80
C GLN A 159 -0.95 5.78 9.50
N ILE A 160 -0.97 5.10 8.36
CA ILE A 160 -1.48 5.64 7.09
C ILE A 160 -2.93 6.13 7.20
N GLU A 161 -3.73 5.56 8.11
CA GLU A 161 -5.11 5.99 8.37
C GLU A 161 -5.19 7.38 9.03
N CYS A 162 -4.08 7.91 9.56
CA CYS A 162 -4.01 9.31 9.98
C CYS A 162 -3.79 10.27 8.79
N TRP A 163 -3.38 9.75 7.64
CA TRP A 163 -3.11 10.54 6.43
C TRP A 163 -4.27 10.51 5.43
N PHE A 164 -4.99 9.39 5.34
CA PHE A 164 -6.26 9.32 4.61
C PHE A 164 -7.31 10.28 5.20
#